data_AF-A0A7Y7WKH6-F1
#
_entry.id   AF-A0A7Y7WKH6-F1
#
_cell.length_a   1.000
_cell.length_b   1.000
_cell.length_c   1.000
_cell.angle_alpha   90.00
_cell.angle_beta   90.00
_cell.angle_gamma   90.00
#
_symmetry.space_group_name_H-M   'P 1'
#
loop_
_entity.id
_entity.type
_entity.pdbx_description
1 polymer ?
#
loop_
_entity_poly.entity_id
_entity_poly.type
_entity_poly.pdbx_seq_one_letter_code
_entity_poly.pdbx_strand_id
1 'polypeptide(L)'
;MQKTFSELEYTGKKKQTRRDRFLADLEQLVPCAQLEAQVAPFYSDTTGKRGRPAIGLSRMLRMYVVQQCFGFSDEGTEDAVYDSQAIRGFIGIDLGRESAPDATTLLRFRRLLETHQLTRVLFETINQHLASRGLLLKEGTIVDATLIAAPPSVKNREGKRDPEMHQAKKGNQWHFGMKAHIGVDATSGLVHSVIGTAANVADVTQVDQLLHGDETYVSGDAGYTGAAKRPEHAERDVIWSIAARPSSYKQHGEGSVLYRVKRKIEYAKAQLRAKVEHPFQIIKVRFNHRKVRYRGLEKNTAQLFSLFGLANLMLAKRYLQREAG
;
A
#
# COMPACT_ATOMS: atom_id res chain seq x y z
N MET A 1 -13.51 -28.97 -16.44
CA MET A 1 -12.80 -28.24 -17.51
C MET A 1 -11.62 -29.11 -17.94
N GLN A 2 -11.48 -29.44 -19.22
CA GLN A 2 -10.36 -30.23 -19.73
C GLN A 2 -9.09 -29.38 -19.69
N LYS A 3 -8.06 -29.82 -18.95
CA LYS A 3 -6.80 -29.09 -18.81
C LYS A 3 -6.02 -29.11 -20.12
N THR A 4 -5.40 -28.00 -20.48
CA THR A 4 -4.56 -27.92 -21.70
C THR A 4 -3.24 -28.66 -21.49
N PHE A 5 -2.57 -29.06 -22.57
CA PHE A 5 -1.26 -29.72 -22.48
C PHE A 5 -0.23 -28.86 -21.73
N SER A 6 -0.21 -27.55 -21.99
CA SER A 6 0.65 -26.59 -21.31
C SER A 6 0.33 -26.46 -19.81
N GLU A 7 -0.93 -26.57 -19.40
CA GLU A 7 -1.30 -26.61 -17.98
C GLU A 7 -0.84 -27.90 -17.31
N LEU A 8 -0.98 -29.04 -17.98
CA LEU A 8 -0.53 -30.34 -17.46
C LEU A 8 0.99 -30.35 -17.27
N GLU A 9 1.75 -29.89 -18.27
CA GLU A 9 3.21 -29.74 -18.15
C GLU A 9 3.59 -28.80 -16.99
N TYR A 10 2.92 -27.65 -16.88
CA TYR A 10 3.21 -26.69 -15.83
C TYR A 10 2.87 -27.19 -14.42
N THR A 11 1.78 -27.94 -14.27
CA THR A 11 1.40 -28.58 -13.00
C THR A 11 2.31 -29.76 -12.67
N GLY A 12 2.88 -30.43 -13.67
CA GLY A 12 3.84 -31.53 -13.51
C GLY A 12 5.26 -31.09 -13.11
N LYS A 13 5.56 -29.79 -13.10
CA LYS A 13 6.90 -29.30 -12.72
C LYS A 13 7.21 -29.65 -11.25
N LYS A 14 8.41 -30.15 -10.99
CA LYS A 14 8.84 -30.55 -9.63
C LYS A 14 9.05 -29.37 -8.68
N LYS A 15 9.41 -28.19 -9.20
CA LYS A 15 9.76 -27.02 -8.39
C LYS A 15 8.66 -25.97 -8.43
N GLN A 16 8.09 -25.66 -7.26
CA GLN A 16 7.25 -24.49 -7.09
C GLN A 16 8.11 -23.21 -6.98
N THR A 17 7.91 -22.24 -7.87
CA THR A 17 8.70 -21.01 -7.88
C THR A 17 8.25 -20.05 -6.77
N ARG A 18 9.05 -19.01 -6.50
CA ARG A 18 8.64 -17.93 -5.58
C ARG A 18 7.40 -17.20 -6.08
N ARG A 19 7.25 -17.05 -7.40
CA ARG A 19 6.09 -16.42 -8.03
C ARG A 19 4.83 -17.26 -7.86
N ASP A 20 4.92 -18.57 -8.07
CA ASP A 20 3.79 -19.50 -7.86
C ASP A 20 3.26 -19.40 -6.42
N ARG A 21 4.17 -19.48 -5.43
CA ARG A 21 3.78 -19.37 -4.02
C ARG A 21 3.14 -18.04 -3.69
N PHE A 22 3.69 -16.95 -4.21
CA PHE A 22 3.15 -15.62 -3.96
C PHE A 22 1.77 -15.41 -4.59
N LEU A 23 1.54 -15.88 -5.81
CA LEU A 23 0.22 -15.80 -6.44
C LEU A 23 -0.80 -16.73 -5.77
N ALA A 24 -0.37 -17.91 -5.31
CA ALA A 24 -1.22 -18.79 -4.50
C ALA A 24 -1.59 -18.15 -3.16
N ASP A 25 -0.66 -17.43 -2.52
CA ASP A 25 -0.96 -16.64 -1.33
C ASP A 25 -2.01 -15.56 -1.67
N LEU A 26 -1.83 -14.80 -2.75
CA LEU A 26 -2.79 -13.77 -3.15
C LEU A 26 -4.19 -14.34 -3.43
N GLU A 27 -4.28 -15.51 -4.06
CA GLU A 27 -5.57 -16.18 -4.32
C GLU A 27 -6.35 -16.46 -3.04
N GLN A 28 -5.64 -16.79 -1.95
CA GLN A 28 -6.26 -17.06 -0.65
C GLN A 28 -6.55 -15.79 0.15
N LEU A 29 -5.68 -14.79 0.03
CA LEU A 29 -5.70 -13.60 0.88
C LEU A 29 -6.63 -12.51 0.35
N VAL A 30 -6.74 -12.36 -0.98
CA VAL A 30 -7.53 -11.28 -1.57
C VAL A 30 -9.02 -11.60 -1.45
N PRO A 31 -9.84 -10.76 -0.79
CA PRO A 31 -11.27 -10.96 -0.66
C PRO A 31 -11.99 -10.59 -1.98
N CYS A 32 -11.73 -11.35 -3.05
CA CYS A 32 -12.15 -11.02 -4.42
C CYS A 32 -13.64 -10.71 -4.52
N ALA A 33 -14.50 -11.51 -3.90
CA ALA A 33 -15.95 -11.29 -3.95
C ALA A 33 -16.35 -9.93 -3.35
N GLN A 34 -15.78 -9.56 -2.19
CA GLN A 34 -16.05 -8.26 -1.56
C GLN A 34 -15.52 -7.10 -2.40
N LEU A 35 -14.33 -7.24 -2.98
CA LEU A 35 -13.74 -6.20 -3.83
C LEU A 35 -14.49 -6.03 -5.16
N GLU A 36 -14.87 -7.14 -5.80
CA GLU A 36 -15.65 -7.12 -7.03
C GLU A 36 -17.01 -6.46 -6.81
N ALA A 37 -17.67 -6.70 -5.67
CA ALA A 37 -18.94 -6.06 -5.33
C ALA A 37 -18.85 -4.51 -5.26
N GLN A 38 -17.70 -3.95 -4.87
CA GLN A 38 -17.50 -2.49 -4.84
C GLN A 38 -17.28 -1.90 -6.24
N VAL A 39 -16.69 -2.68 -7.16
CA VAL A 39 -16.35 -2.20 -8.52
C VAL A 39 -17.47 -2.47 -9.51
N ALA A 40 -18.25 -3.53 -9.30
CA ALA A 40 -19.32 -3.98 -10.20
C ALA A 40 -20.33 -2.89 -10.60
N PRO A 41 -20.79 -1.98 -9.73
CA PRO A 41 -21.73 -0.92 -10.11
C PRO A 41 -21.19 0.03 -11.19
N PHE A 42 -19.87 0.16 -11.29
CA PHE A 42 -19.19 1.05 -12.23
C PHE A 42 -18.65 0.29 -13.45
N TYR A 43 -18.47 -1.02 -13.33
CA TYR A 43 -17.95 -1.87 -14.40
C TYR A 43 -19.09 -2.37 -15.28
N SER A 44 -19.29 -1.70 -16.41
CA SER A 44 -20.35 -2.08 -17.35
C SER A 44 -20.04 -3.41 -18.03
N ASP A 45 -20.86 -4.42 -17.71
CA ASP A 45 -20.87 -5.65 -18.48
C ASP A 45 -21.52 -5.38 -19.85
N THR A 46 -20.77 -5.67 -20.91
CA THR A 46 -21.25 -5.60 -22.29
C THR A 46 -21.52 -6.97 -22.89
N THR A 47 -21.48 -8.04 -22.09
CA THR A 47 -21.86 -9.38 -22.51
C THR A 47 -23.29 -9.36 -23.08
N GLY A 48 -23.43 -9.79 -24.34
CA GLY A 48 -24.70 -9.75 -25.08
C GLY A 48 -25.03 -8.42 -25.79
N LYS A 49 -24.19 -7.39 -25.68
CA LYS A 49 -24.31 -6.15 -26.49
C LYS A 49 -23.50 -6.24 -27.78
N ARG A 50 -23.84 -5.44 -28.79
CA ARG A 50 -23.16 -5.41 -30.10
C ARG A 50 -21.72 -4.91 -29.93
N GLY A 51 -20.74 -5.79 -30.18
CA GLY A 51 -19.30 -5.50 -30.04
C GLY A 51 -18.54 -6.65 -29.38
N ARG A 52 -17.23 -6.48 -29.15
CA ARG A 52 -16.44 -7.43 -28.36
C ARG A 52 -16.92 -7.35 -26.89
N PRO A 53 -17.30 -8.49 -26.26
CA PRO A 53 -17.68 -8.50 -24.85
C PRO A 53 -16.56 -7.93 -23.97
N ALA A 54 -16.94 -7.21 -22.92
CA ALA A 54 -16.00 -6.76 -21.91
C ALA A 54 -15.31 -7.96 -21.26
N ILE A 55 -14.06 -7.78 -20.87
CA ILE A 55 -13.34 -8.77 -20.05
C ILE A 55 -14.05 -8.87 -18.71
N GLY A 56 -14.20 -10.08 -18.16
CA GLY A 56 -14.86 -10.26 -16.86
C GLY A 56 -14.17 -9.45 -15.74
N LEU A 57 -14.97 -8.85 -14.85
CA LEU A 57 -14.48 -8.00 -13.77
C LEU A 57 -13.41 -8.69 -12.91
N SER A 58 -13.62 -9.97 -12.57
CA SER A 58 -12.66 -10.75 -11.78
C SER A 58 -11.27 -10.80 -12.43
N ARG A 59 -11.20 -10.97 -13.76
CA ARG A 59 -9.94 -10.98 -14.51
C ARG A 59 -9.26 -9.61 -14.48
N MET A 60 -10.03 -8.54 -14.67
CA MET A 60 -9.49 -7.18 -14.62
C MET A 60 -8.97 -6.81 -13.23
N LEU A 61 -9.70 -7.20 -12.17
CA LEU A 61 -9.26 -6.99 -10.80
C LEU A 61 -7.99 -7.78 -10.49
N ARG A 62 -7.93 -9.07 -10.86
CA ARG A 62 -6.73 -9.91 -10.69
C ARG A 62 -5.53 -9.36 -11.47
N MET A 63 -5.74 -8.90 -12.71
CA MET A 63 -4.70 -8.25 -13.51
C MET A 63 -4.19 -6.97 -12.85
N TYR A 64 -5.08 -6.15 -12.28
CA TYR A 64 -4.70 -4.97 -11.51
C TYR A 64 -3.92 -5.32 -10.23
N VAL A 65 -4.32 -6.36 -9.50
CA VAL A 65 -3.56 -6.86 -8.33
C VAL A 65 -2.15 -7.30 -8.73
N VAL A 66 -2.00 -8.03 -9.84
CA VAL A 66 -0.68 -8.41 -10.37
C VAL A 66 0.14 -7.16 -10.69
N GLN A 67 -0.43 -6.17 -11.37
CA GLN A 67 0.26 -4.94 -11.69
C GLN A 67 0.82 -4.25 -10.43
N GLN A 68 0.00 -4.13 -9.38
CA GLN A 68 0.41 -3.49 -8.13
C GLN A 68 1.47 -4.31 -7.38
N CYS A 69 1.28 -5.62 -7.25
CA CYS A 69 2.17 -6.47 -6.47
C CYS A 69 3.53 -6.73 -7.13
N PHE A 70 3.64 -6.66 -8.45
CA PHE A 70 4.90 -6.84 -9.17
C PHE A 70 5.52 -5.52 -9.65
N GLY A 71 4.80 -4.40 -9.54
CA GLY A 71 5.28 -3.07 -9.93
C GLY A 71 5.46 -2.91 -11.44
N PHE A 72 4.62 -3.57 -12.23
CA PHE A 72 4.63 -3.51 -13.69
C PHE A 72 3.98 -2.22 -14.23
N SER A 73 4.33 -1.83 -15.46
CA SER A 73 3.54 -0.86 -16.23
C SER A 73 2.28 -1.51 -16.79
N ASP A 74 1.43 -0.75 -17.50
CA ASP A 74 0.27 -1.35 -18.19
C ASP A 74 0.75 -2.37 -19.25
N GLU A 75 1.72 -1.99 -20.08
CA GLU A 75 2.35 -2.85 -21.11
C GLU A 75 3.12 -4.02 -20.47
N GLY A 76 3.92 -3.76 -19.43
CA GLY A 76 4.64 -4.82 -18.75
C GLY A 76 3.71 -5.82 -18.03
N THR A 77 2.48 -5.42 -17.70
CA THR A 77 1.47 -6.36 -17.19
C THR A 77 0.92 -7.22 -18.31
N GLU A 78 0.60 -6.63 -19.46
CA GLU A 78 0.19 -7.36 -20.67
C GLU A 78 1.24 -8.40 -21.08
N ASP A 79 2.50 -7.98 -21.25
CA ASP A 79 3.63 -8.87 -21.57
C ASP A 79 3.73 -10.02 -20.56
N ALA A 80 3.60 -9.72 -19.27
CA ALA A 80 3.67 -10.72 -18.22
C ALA A 80 2.54 -11.77 -18.26
N VAL A 81 1.35 -11.42 -18.79
CA VAL A 81 0.26 -12.40 -19.01
C VAL A 81 0.60 -13.36 -20.14
N TYR A 82 1.23 -12.88 -21.21
CA TYR A 82 1.69 -13.74 -22.31
C TYR A 82 2.87 -14.63 -21.87
N ASP A 83 3.85 -14.05 -21.20
CA ASP A 83 5.12 -14.71 -20.88
C ASP A 83 5.06 -15.66 -19.68
N SER A 84 4.14 -15.44 -18.72
CA SER A 84 4.13 -16.19 -17.47
C SER A 84 2.85 -16.99 -17.24
N GLN A 85 2.94 -18.31 -17.41
CA GLN A 85 1.86 -19.25 -17.08
C GLN A 85 1.35 -19.09 -15.63
N ALA A 86 2.22 -18.75 -14.67
CA ALA A 86 1.82 -18.47 -13.29
C ALA A 86 0.87 -17.27 -13.18
N ILE A 87 1.24 -16.14 -13.80
CA ILE A 87 0.43 -14.91 -13.80
C ILE A 87 -0.86 -15.15 -14.57
N ARG A 88 -0.76 -15.76 -15.74
CA ARG A 88 -1.91 -16.15 -16.55
C ARG A 88 -2.91 -17.03 -15.79
N GLY A 89 -2.40 -18.04 -15.09
CA GLY A 89 -3.20 -18.93 -14.26
C GLY A 89 -3.90 -18.22 -13.10
N PHE A 90 -3.18 -17.31 -12.42
CA PHE A 90 -3.78 -16.47 -11.37
C PHE A 90 -4.87 -15.55 -11.90
N ILE A 91 -4.69 -14.93 -13.07
CA ILE A 91 -5.70 -14.06 -13.67
C ILE A 91 -6.89 -14.87 -14.21
N GLY A 92 -6.68 -16.14 -14.59
CA GLY A 92 -7.71 -17.01 -15.14
C GLY A 92 -7.94 -16.79 -16.63
N ILE A 93 -6.85 -16.60 -17.39
CA ILE A 93 -6.86 -16.45 -18.86
C ILE A 93 -6.36 -17.73 -19.51
N ASP A 94 -7.10 -18.24 -20.49
CA ASP A 94 -6.66 -19.35 -21.34
C ASP A 94 -6.37 -18.83 -22.76
N LEU A 95 -5.09 -18.70 -23.11
CA LEU A 95 -4.67 -18.20 -24.42
C LEU A 95 -5.10 -19.07 -25.60
N GLY A 96 -5.48 -20.34 -25.36
CA GLY A 96 -6.06 -21.20 -26.38
C GLY A 96 -7.52 -20.85 -26.72
N ARG A 97 -8.18 -20.04 -25.89
CA ARG A 97 -9.60 -19.67 -26.03
C ARG A 97 -9.84 -18.17 -26.17
N GLU A 98 -9.01 -17.35 -25.53
CA GLU A 98 -9.17 -15.91 -25.47
C GLU A 98 -7.81 -15.20 -25.48
N SER A 99 -7.75 -13.97 -26.00
CA SER A 99 -6.54 -13.15 -25.88
C SER A 99 -6.44 -12.54 -24.48
N ALA A 100 -5.22 -12.23 -24.04
CA ALA A 100 -5.04 -11.40 -22.85
C ALA A 100 -5.66 -10.01 -23.06
N PRO A 101 -6.15 -9.35 -21.99
CA PRO A 101 -6.48 -7.94 -22.03
C PRO A 101 -5.23 -7.12 -22.35
N ASP A 102 -5.36 -6.17 -23.27
CA ASP A 102 -4.25 -5.30 -23.64
C ASP A 102 -4.01 -4.20 -22.58
N ALA A 103 -2.85 -3.54 -22.67
CA ALA A 103 -2.45 -2.44 -21.81
C ALA A 103 -3.49 -1.31 -21.77
N THR A 104 -4.16 -1.04 -22.90
CA THR A 104 -5.18 0.02 -22.98
C THR A 104 -6.45 -0.34 -22.21
N THR A 105 -6.78 -1.63 -22.16
CA THR A 105 -7.90 -2.18 -21.39
C THR A 105 -7.62 -2.06 -19.88
N LEU A 106 -6.40 -2.40 -19.45
CA LEU A 106 -5.95 -2.18 -18.07
C LEU A 106 -5.94 -0.68 -17.70
N LEU A 107 -5.44 0.17 -18.59
CA LEU A 107 -5.46 1.63 -18.42
C LEU A 107 -6.89 2.16 -18.21
N ARG A 108 -7.87 1.71 -19.01
CA ARG A 108 -9.28 2.08 -18.85
C ARG A 108 -9.84 1.62 -17.51
N PHE A 109 -9.52 0.40 -17.08
CA PHE A 109 -9.92 -0.11 -15.78
C PHE A 109 -9.32 0.73 -14.63
N ARG A 110 -8.04 1.08 -14.70
CA ARG A 110 -7.44 1.99 -13.70
C ARG A 110 -8.10 3.36 -13.67
N ARG A 111 -8.39 3.94 -14.84
CA ARG A 111 -9.10 5.22 -14.91
C ARG A 111 -10.49 5.14 -14.29
N LEU A 112 -11.20 4.03 -14.46
CA LEU A 112 -12.47 3.77 -13.80
C LEU A 112 -12.30 3.76 -12.28
N LEU A 113 -11.28 3.06 -11.76
CA LEU A 113 -10.97 3.07 -10.33
C LEU A 113 -10.62 4.47 -9.81
N GLU A 114 -9.82 5.23 -10.57
CA GLU A 114 -9.43 6.61 -10.22
C GLU A 114 -10.64 7.55 -10.22
N THR A 115 -11.45 7.54 -11.29
CA THR A 115 -12.61 8.44 -11.50
C THR A 115 -13.64 8.29 -10.38
N HIS A 116 -13.87 7.06 -9.94
CA HIS A 116 -14.85 6.73 -8.90
C HIS A 116 -14.21 6.58 -7.50
N GLN A 117 -12.92 6.95 -7.34
CA GLN A 117 -12.18 6.88 -6.07
C GLN A 117 -12.20 5.47 -5.43
N LEU A 118 -12.33 4.44 -6.26
CA LEU A 118 -12.54 3.07 -5.81
C LEU A 118 -11.31 2.47 -5.15
N THR A 119 -10.09 2.95 -5.44
CA THR A 119 -8.90 2.41 -4.76
C THR A 119 -8.94 2.64 -3.24
N ARG A 120 -9.50 3.78 -2.81
CA ARG A 120 -9.76 4.06 -1.39
C ARG A 120 -10.84 3.13 -0.83
N VAL A 121 -11.94 2.95 -1.56
CA VAL A 121 -13.02 2.03 -1.18
C VAL A 121 -12.51 0.60 -1.05
N LEU A 122 -11.64 0.14 -1.96
CA LEU A 122 -11.01 -1.17 -1.91
C LEU A 122 -10.09 -1.31 -0.69
N PHE A 123 -9.31 -0.28 -0.37
CA PHE A 123 -8.48 -0.24 0.85
C PHE A 123 -9.34 -0.35 2.11
N GLU A 124 -10.42 0.44 2.21
CA GLU A 124 -11.36 0.40 3.32
C GLU A 124 -12.06 -0.97 3.42
N THR A 125 -12.44 -1.56 2.29
CA THR A 125 -13.05 -2.90 2.22
C THR A 125 -12.09 -3.99 2.71
N ILE A 126 -10.80 -3.91 2.34
CA ILE A 126 -9.77 -4.82 2.87
C ILE A 126 -9.63 -4.64 4.37
N ASN A 127 -9.58 -3.40 4.86
CA ASN A 127 -9.46 -3.14 6.30
C ASN A 127 -10.67 -3.63 7.08
N GLN A 128 -11.89 -3.48 6.54
CA GLN A 128 -13.11 -4.04 7.11
C GLN A 128 -13.07 -5.57 7.14
N HIS A 129 -12.57 -6.21 6.07
CA HIS A 129 -12.38 -7.66 6.02
C HIS A 129 -11.38 -8.17 7.09
N LEU A 130 -10.33 -7.40 7.35
CA LEU A 130 -9.34 -7.74 8.38
C LEU A 130 -9.88 -7.45 9.79
N ALA A 131 -10.62 -6.36 9.96
CA ALA A 131 -11.25 -5.99 11.22
C ALA A 131 -12.34 -6.98 11.65
N SER A 132 -13.14 -7.51 10.72
CA SER A 132 -14.15 -8.53 11.03
C SER A 132 -13.57 -9.86 11.52
N ARG A 133 -12.26 -10.06 11.33
CA ARG A 133 -11.47 -11.19 11.85
C ARG A 133 -10.65 -10.82 13.10
N GLY A 134 -10.91 -9.65 13.69
CA GLY A 134 -10.19 -9.17 14.88
C GLY A 134 -8.73 -8.80 14.65
N LEU A 135 -8.30 -8.60 13.39
CA LEU A 135 -6.89 -8.33 13.07
C LEU A 135 -6.51 -6.85 13.09
N LEU A 136 -7.47 -5.95 13.14
CA LEU A 136 -7.25 -4.50 13.20
C LEU A 136 -7.87 -3.97 14.49
N LEU A 137 -7.00 -3.63 15.44
CA LEU A 137 -7.40 -3.04 16.72
C LEU A 137 -7.28 -1.51 16.60
N LYS A 138 -8.21 -0.80 17.23
CA LYS A 138 -8.32 0.67 17.10
C LYS A 138 -7.73 1.41 18.30
N GLU A 139 -7.09 0.73 19.23
CA GLU A 139 -6.73 1.37 20.51
C GLU A 139 -5.44 2.19 20.43
N GLY A 140 -4.54 1.91 19.49
CA GLY A 140 -3.28 2.62 19.37
C GLY A 140 -2.85 2.82 17.92
N THR A 141 -2.31 4.00 17.61
CA THR A 141 -1.85 4.35 16.27
C THR A 141 -0.38 4.74 16.27
N ILE A 142 0.39 4.19 15.34
CA ILE A 142 1.73 4.63 14.97
C ILE A 142 1.61 5.47 13.70
N VAL A 143 2.03 6.73 13.76
CA VAL A 143 2.14 7.61 12.60
C VAL A 143 3.56 7.62 12.07
N ASP A 144 3.70 7.48 10.76
CA ASP A 144 4.99 7.61 10.07
C ASP A 144 4.81 8.02 8.61
N ALA A 145 5.87 8.54 8.01
CA ALA A 145 5.86 8.98 6.63
C ALA A 145 7.09 8.48 5.87
N THR A 146 6.87 8.05 4.63
CA THR A 146 7.94 7.62 3.75
C THR A 146 8.00 8.46 2.48
N LEU A 147 9.22 8.87 2.11
CA LEU A 147 9.47 9.58 0.85
C LEU A 147 9.37 8.62 -0.34
N ILE A 148 8.70 9.06 -1.40
CA ILE A 148 8.59 8.38 -2.69
C ILE A 148 9.10 9.34 -3.76
N ALA A 149 10.16 8.92 -4.46
CA ALA A 149 10.85 9.79 -5.39
C ALA A 149 10.05 9.98 -6.69
N ALA A 150 10.02 11.22 -7.17
CA ALA A 150 9.54 11.55 -8.50
C ALA A 150 10.72 11.79 -9.46
N PRO A 151 10.55 11.54 -10.78
CA PRO A 151 11.54 11.95 -11.76
C PRO A 151 11.75 13.47 -11.72
N PRO A 152 12.97 13.97 -11.44
CA PRO A 152 13.24 15.40 -11.41
C PRO A 152 13.51 15.99 -12.81
N SER A 153 13.36 15.19 -13.87
CA SER A 153 13.71 15.57 -15.22
C SER A 153 12.76 16.63 -15.78
N VAL A 154 13.36 17.64 -16.42
CA VAL A 154 12.66 18.65 -17.25
C VAL A 154 12.73 18.32 -18.75
N LYS A 155 13.36 17.20 -19.13
CA LYS A 155 13.51 16.77 -20.53
C LYS A 155 12.19 16.19 -21.07
N ASN A 156 11.17 17.03 -21.17
CA ASN A 156 9.88 16.73 -21.78
C ASN A 156 9.45 17.94 -22.63
N ARG A 157 8.36 17.78 -23.41
CA ARG A 157 7.86 18.82 -24.33
C ARG A 157 7.59 20.17 -23.63
N GLU A 158 7.19 20.15 -22.36
CA GLU A 158 6.84 21.34 -21.59
C GLU A 158 8.05 21.98 -20.88
N GLY A 159 9.21 21.31 -20.83
CA GLY A 159 10.39 21.80 -20.12
C GLY A 159 10.22 21.88 -18.60
N LYS A 160 9.22 21.20 -18.02
CA LYS A 160 8.81 21.37 -16.61
C LYS A 160 8.79 20.04 -15.86
N ARG A 161 9.14 20.09 -14.58
CA ARG A 161 8.92 18.97 -13.65
C ARG A 161 7.42 18.83 -13.36
N ASP A 162 7.04 17.73 -12.73
CA ASP A 162 5.70 17.60 -12.16
C ASP A 162 5.45 18.74 -11.15
N PRO A 163 4.45 19.62 -11.37
CA PRO A 163 4.22 20.79 -10.52
C PRO A 163 3.70 20.44 -9.12
N GLU A 164 3.15 19.25 -8.92
CA GLU A 164 2.62 18.81 -7.62
C GLU A 164 3.67 18.06 -6.77
N MET A 165 4.86 17.82 -7.35
CA MET A 165 5.98 17.19 -6.67
C MET A 165 6.95 18.26 -6.18
N HIS A 166 7.40 18.14 -4.93
CA HIS A 166 8.30 19.11 -4.32
C HIS A 166 9.50 18.46 -3.67
N GLN A 167 10.50 19.27 -3.31
CA GLN A 167 11.73 18.80 -2.70
C GLN A 167 11.68 18.90 -1.18
N ALA A 168 12.23 17.90 -0.51
CA ALA A 168 12.47 17.90 0.93
C ALA A 168 13.86 17.35 1.24
N LYS A 169 14.45 17.82 2.34
CA LYS A 169 15.74 17.36 2.81
C LYS A 169 15.54 16.29 3.90
N LYS A 170 16.10 15.10 3.71
CA LYS A 170 16.16 14.05 4.74
C LYS A 170 17.62 13.75 5.04
N GLY A 171 18.03 13.99 6.29
CA GLY A 171 19.44 14.03 6.65
C GLY A 171 20.21 15.05 5.81
N ASN A 172 21.26 14.63 5.12
CA ASN A 172 22.04 15.49 4.21
C ASN A 172 21.64 15.35 2.73
N GLN A 173 20.59 14.60 2.40
CA GLN A 173 20.18 14.36 1.01
C GLN A 173 18.87 15.09 0.68
N TRP A 174 18.81 15.62 -0.54
CA TRP A 174 17.60 16.20 -1.11
C TRP A 174 16.83 15.16 -1.91
N HIS A 175 15.53 15.10 -1.69
CA HIS A 175 14.62 14.20 -2.39
C HIS A 175 13.51 15.01 -3.05
N PHE A 176 13.30 14.80 -4.34
CA PHE A 176 12.18 15.37 -5.09
C PHE A 176 11.07 14.33 -5.23
N GLY A 177 9.83 14.69 -4.89
CA GLY A 177 8.68 13.81 -5.02
C GLY A 177 7.57 14.09 -4.01
N MET A 178 7.03 13.00 -3.46
CA MET A 178 5.93 13.02 -2.51
C MET A 178 6.27 12.25 -1.23
N LYS A 179 5.38 12.35 -0.24
CA LYS A 179 5.35 11.52 0.95
C LYS A 179 4.07 10.69 0.97
N ALA A 180 4.19 9.44 1.40
CA ALA A 180 3.08 8.64 1.85
C ALA A 180 3.10 8.63 3.39
N HIS A 181 2.12 9.28 4.00
CA HIS A 181 1.87 9.27 5.43
C HIS A 181 0.89 8.16 5.75
N ILE A 182 1.15 7.41 6.82
CA ILE A 182 0.28 6.31 7.23
C ILE A 182 0.00 6.33 8.73
N GLY A 183 -1.22 5.96 9.08
CA GLY A 183 -1.62 5.55 10.42
C GLY A 183 -1.66 4.03 10.48
N VAL A 184 -0.93 3.44 11.41
CA VAL A 184 -0.77 1.99 11.55
C VAL A 184 -1.24 1.55 12.93
N ASP A 185 -2.07 0.51 13.00
CA ASP A 185 -2.47 -0.06 14.28
C ASP A 185 -1.22 -0.54 15.05
N ALA A 186 -1.03 0.00 16.24
CA ALA A 186 0.10 -0.25 17.10
C ALA A 186 0.19 -1.71 17.54
N THR A 187 -0.92 -2.46 17.50
CA THR A 187 -0.94 -3.88 17.88
C THR A 187 -0.58 -4.77 16.69
N SER A 188 -1.35 -4.72 15.61
CA SER A 188 -1.21 -5.60 14.45
C SER A 188 -0.12 -5.18 13.46
N GLY A 189 0.21 -3.88 13.40
CA GLY A 189 1.07 -3.32 12.36
C GLY A 189 0.37 -3.13 11.00
N LEU A 190 -0.96 -3.22 10.95
CA LEU A 190 -1.75 -3.00 9.74
C LEU A 190 -2.07 -1.51 9.55
N VAL A 191 -2.04 -1.07 8.29
CA VAL A 191 -2.29 0.32 7.93
C VAL A 191 -3.79 0.61 7.90
N HIS A 192 -4.27 1.56 8.69
CA HIS A 192 -5.68 1.95 8.70
C HIS A 192 -5.95 3.26 7.96
N SER A 193 -4.96 4.16 7.91
CA SER A 193 -5.07 5.47 7.26
C SER A 193 -3.88 5.72 6.33
N VAL A 194 -4.14 6.36 5.19
CA VAL A 194 -3.11 6.70 4.18
C VAL A 194 -3.40 8.09 3.63
N ILE A 195 -2.38 8.96 3.61
CA ILE A 195 -2.43 10.30 3.00
C ILE A 195 -1.20 10.51 2.13
N GLY A 196 -1.42 10.99 0.91
CA GLY A 196 -0.34 11.38 -0.01
C GLY A 196 -0.20 12.89 -0.10
N THR A 197 1.00 13.42 0.11
CA THR A 197 1.28 14.86 0.00
C THR A 197 2.56 15.11 -0.76
N ALA A 198 2.76 16.33 -1.26
CA ALA A 198 4.09 16.76 -1.70
C ALA A 198 5.15 16.58 -0.61
N ALA A 199 6.41 16.35 -0.99
CA ALA A 199 7.45 15.99 -0.01
C ALA A 199 7.78 17.10 1.00
N ASN A 200 7.57 18.37 0.64
CA ASN A 200 7.84 19.52 1.51
C ASN A 200 6.81 19.70 2.64
N VAL A 201 5.65 19.03 2.56
CA VAL A 201 4.64 19.10 3.61
C VAL A 201 5.19 18.48 4.90
N ALA A 202 4.97 19.17 6.02
CA ALA A 202 5.46 18.77 7.33
C ALA A 202 4.60 17.62 7.90
N ASP A 203 5.25 16.57 8.39
CA ASP A 203 4.56 15.33 8.79
C ASP A 203 3.60 15.56 9.96
N VAL A 204 3.99 16.44 10.89
CA VAL A 204 3.17 16.84 12.05
C VAL A 204 1.80 17.44 11.68
N THR A 205 1.64 18.00 10.48
CA THR A 205 0.35 18.59 10.05
C THR A 205 -0.63 17.58 9.50
N GLN A 206 -0.18 16.34 9.26
CA GLN A 206 -1.03 15.28 8.70
C GLN A 206 -1.61 14.36 9.77
N VAL A 207 -1.15 14.46 11.03
CA VAL A 207 -1.51 13.53 12.12
C VAL A 207 -3.01 13.35 12.27
N ASP A 208 -3.79 14.43 12.26
CA ASP A 208 -5.26 14.38 12.38
C ASP A 208 -5.93 13.45 11.36
N GLN A 209 -5.46 13.47 10.11
CA GLN A 209 -5.98 12.62 9.04
C GLN A 209 -5.46 11.17 9.11
N LEU A 210 -4.46 10.90 9.97
CA LEU A 210 -3.91 9.56 10.18
C LEU A 210 -4.51 8.86 11.40
N LEU A 211 -5.35 9.56 12.17
CA LEU A 211 -6.05 9.02 13.33
C LEU A 211 -7.50 8.72 12.96
N HIS A 212 -8.07 7.65 13.52
CA HIS A 212 -9.48 7.29 13.30
C HIS A 212 -10.41 7.77 14.42
N GLY A 213 -9.88 8.31 15.52
CA GLY A 213 -10.65 8.95 16.60
C GLY A 213 -10.89 8.10 17.84
N ASP A 214 -10.66 6.79 17.76
CA ASP A 214 -10.86 5.84 18.88
C ASP A 214 -9.53 5.51 19.59
N GLU A 215 -8.44 6.18 19.21
CA GLU A 215 -7.13 5.93 19.81
C GLU A 215 -7.11 6.30 21.29
N THR A 216 -6.39 5.50 22.08
CA THR A 216 -5.96 5.84 23.45
C THR A 216 -4.48 6.23 23.49
N TYR A 217 -3.73 5.88 22.44
CA TYR A 217 -2.28 6.05 22.37
C TYR A 217 -1.83 6.36 20.93
N VAL A 218 -0.96 7.35 20.78
CA VAL A 218 -0.37 7.74 19.48
C VAL A 218 1.15 7.78 19.57
N SER A 219 1.84 7.10 18.65
CA SER A 219 3.30 7.11 18.56
C SER A 219 3.84 7.63 17.24
N GLY A 220 4.95 8.35 17.28
CA GLY A 220 5.59 8.92 16.09
C GLY A 220 7.07 9.21 16.32
N ASP A 221 7.82 9.48 15.24
CA ASP A 221 9.21 9.91 15.35
C ASP A 221 9.33 11.37 15.77
N ALA A 222 10.57 11.84 15.92
CA ALA A 222 10.85 13.22 16.28
C ALA A 222 10.34 14.26 15.24
N GLY A 223 9.98 13.86 14.02
CA GLY A 223 9.33 14.69 13.01
C GLY A 223 7.91 15.09 13.39
N TYR A 224 7.26 14.34 14.28
CA TYR A 224 5.93 14.61 14.82
C TYR A 224 5.95 15.39 16.15
N THR A 225 7.12 15.93 16.54
CA THR A 225 7.24 16.76 17.75
C THR A 225 6.28 17.95 17.67
N GLY A 226 5.41 18.08 18.68
CA GLY A 226 4.41 19.14 18.75
C GLY A 226 3.03 18.76 18.25
N ALA A 227 2.81 17.53 17.75
CA ALA A 227 1.49 17.04 17.35
C ALA A 227 0.43 17.29 18.44
N ALA A 228 0.70 16.84 19.67
CA ALA A 228 -0.19 17.01 20.82
C ALA A 228 -0.64 18.45 21.13
N LYS A 229 0.12 19.46 20.67
CA LYS A 229 -0.15 20.88 20.97
C LYS A 229 -0.97 21.56 19.89
N ARG A 230 -1.27 20.87 18.79
CA ARG A 230 -2.00 21.49 17.69
C ARG A 230 -3.50 21.59 18.01
N PRO A 231 -4.21 22.60 17.46
CA PRO A 231 -5.63 22.81 17.74
C PRO A 231 -6.50 21.61 17.38
N GLU A 232 -6.14 20.87 16.32
CA GLU A 232 -6.90 19.71 15.85
C GLU A 232 -6.90 18.54 16.86
N HIS A 233 -6.06 18.62 17.90
CA HIS A 233 -5.89 17.58 18.90
C HIS A 233 -6.22 18.04 20.33
N ALA A 234 -6.73 19.27 20.51
CA ALA A 234 -6.96 19.86 21.82
C ALA A 234 -7.97 19.08 22.68
N GLU A 235 -8.97 18.47 22.03
CA GLU A 235 -10.05 17.71 22.69
C GLU A 235 -9.77 16.20 22.74
N ARG A 236 -8.62 15.74 22.24
CA ARG A 236 -8.30 14.31 22.19
C ARG A 236 -7.67 13.85 23.50
N ASP A 237 -8.33 12.93 24.18
CA ASP A 237 -7.77 12.26 25.36
C ASP A 237 -6.90 11.07 24.94
N VAL A 238 -5.66 11.35 24.53
CA VAL A 238 -4.70 10.34 24.05
C VAL A 238 -3.31 10.49 24.66
N ILE A 239 -2.66 9.36 24.87
CA ILE A 239 -1.27 9.31 25.31
C ILE A 239 -0.35 9.52 24.10
N TRP A 240 0.32 10.67 24.06
CA TRP A 240 1.28 11.00 23.01
C TRP A 240 2.69 10.48 23.34
N SER A 241 3.18 9.57 22.50
CA SER A 241 4.49 8.93 22.61
C SER A 241 5.34 9.23 21.39
N ILE A 242 5.77 10.49 21.31
CA ILE A 242 6.67 10.98 20.27
C ILE A 242 8.12 10.75 20.70
N ALA A 243 8.95 10.26 19.77
CA ALA A 243 10.35 9.99 20.02
C ALA A 243 11.13 11.29 20.30
N ALA A 244 11.93 11.28 21.35
CA ALA A 244 12.80 12.39 21.70
C ALA A 244 14.08 12.38 20.86
N ARG A 245 14.58 13.57 20.49
CA ARG A 245 15.88 13.66 19.80
C ARG A 245 17.01 13.25 20.75
N PRO A 246 18.02 12.47 20.30
CA PRO A 246 19.13 12.04 21.15
C PRO A 246 19.84 13.18 21.89
N SER A 247 19.97 14.35 21.27
CA SER A 247 20.57 15.53 21.89
C SER A 247 19.85 15.99 23.17
N SER A 248 18.53 15.79 23.27
CA SER A 248 17.71 16.26 24.40
C SER A 248 17.98 15.54 25.72
N TYR A 249 18.52 14.31 25.69
CA TYR A 249 18.81 13.55 26.90
C TYR A 249 20.29 13.25 27.09
N LYS A 250 21.14 13.34 26.06
CA LYS A 250 22.61 13.29 26.19
C LYS A 250 23.18 14.35 27.14
N GLN A 251 22.50 15.49 27.28
CA GLN A 251 22.87 16.55 28.22
C GLN A 251 22.94 16.10 29.69
N HIS A 252 22.27 15.01 30.07
CA HIS A 252 22.31 14.49 31.46
C HIS A 252 23.56 13.65 31.76
N GLY A 253 24.43 13.40 30.78
CA GLY A 253 25.62 12.55 30.91
C GLY A 253 25.30 11.06 30.93
N GLU A 254 26.08 10.25 30.19
CA GLU A 254 25.77 8.83 29.95
C GLU A 254 25.79 7.96 31.23
N GLY A 255 26.55 8.39 32.24
CA GLY A 255 26.64 7.75 33.54
C GLY A 255 25.40 7.96 34.43
N SER A 256 24.58 8.98 34.16
CA SER A 256 23.45 9.34 35.03
C SER A 256 22.29 8.34 34.95
N VAL A 257 21.61 8.15 36.08
CA VAL A 257 20.39 7.34 36.15
C VAL A 257 19.32 7.88 35.21
N LEU A 258 19.16 9.21 35.16
CA LEU A 258 18.19 9.88 34.30
C LEU A 258 18.43 9.59 32.81
N TYR A 259 19.69 9.61 32.35
CA TYR A 259 20.04 9.23 30.98
C TYR A 259 19.66 7.78 30.68
N ARG A 260 20.02 6.84 31.58
CA ARG A 260 19.74 5.40 31.40
C ARG A 260 18.24 5.12 31.33
N VAL A 261 17.45 5.78 32.19
CA VAL A 261 15.98 5.65 32.18
C VAL A 261 15.39 6.22 30.89
N LYS A 262 15.75 7.44 30.49
CA LYS A 262 15.30 8.03 29.23
C LYS A 262 15.66 7.17 28.02
N ARG A 263 16.88 6.63 27.99
CA ARG A 263 17.32 5.72 26.92
C ARG A 263 16.48 4.45 26.85
N LYS A 264 16.10 3.85 28.00
CA LYS A 264 15.19 2.69 28.03
C LYS A 264 13.81 3.03 27.50
N ILE A 265 13.26 4.19 27.86
CA ILE A 265 11.96 4.67 27.34
C ILE A 265 12.02 4.85 25.83
N GLU A 266 13.04 5.55 25.32
CA GLU A 266 13.19 5.78 23.87
C GLU A 266 13.45 4.48 23.10
N TYR A 267 14.14 3.51 23.71
CA TYR A 267 14.28 2.16 23.15
C TYR A 267 12.93 1.44 23.03
N ALA A 268 12.09 1.48 24.07
CA ALA A 268 10.75 0.90 24.03
C ALA A 268 9.86 1.56 22.97
N LYS A 269 9.90 2.90 22.84
CA LYS A 269 9.20 3.64 21.77
C LYS A 269 9.66 3.19 20.38
N ALA A 270 10.96 3.01 20.19
CA ALA A 270 11.53 2.54 18.93
C ALA A 270 11.10 1.11 18.59
N GLN A 271 11.02 0.21 19.58
CA GLN A 271 10.52 -1.15 19.38
C GLN A 271 9.07 -1.18 18.89
N LEU A 272 8.21 -0.33 19.47
CA LEU A 272 6.83 -0.22 19.00
C LEU A 272 6.77 0.32 17.58
N ARG A 273 7.48 1.42 17.31
CA ARG A 273 7.55 2.04 15.99
C ARG A 273 8.05 1.12 14.89
N ALA A 274 8.93 0.15 15.20
CA ALA A 274 9.47 -0.77 14.20
C ALA A 274 8.40 -1.51 13.39
N LYS A 275 7.16 -1.65 13.91
CA LYS A 275 6.04 -2.24 13.17
C LYS A 275 5.68 -1.48 11.89
N VAL A 276 5.83 -0.15 11.88
CA VAL A 276 5.52 0.70 10.71
C VAL A 276 6.46 0.46 9.53
N GLU A 277 7.65 -0.08 9.80
CA GLU A 277 8.63 -0.42 8.77
C GLU A 277 8.17 -1.59 7.90
N HIS A 278 7.30 -2.48 8.39
CA HIS A 278 6.84 -3.65 7.66
C HIS A 278 5.96 -3.30 6.44
N PRO A 279 4.90 -2.46 6.56
CA PRO A 279 4.17 -1.95 5.39
C PRO A 279 5.09 -1.29 4.36
N PHE A 280 6.00 -0.41 4.79
CA PHE A 280 6.92 0.27 3.87
C PHE A 280 7.88 -0.71 3.18
N GLN A 281 8.38 -1.71 3.90
CA GLN A 281 9.24 -2.75 3.33
C GLN A 281 8.50 -3.53 2.25
N ILE A 282 7.24 -3.91 2.47
CA ILE A 282 6.44 -4.62 1.46
C ILE A 282 6.30 -3.76 0.21
N ILE A 283 5.88 -2.51 0.36
CA ILE A 283 5.65 -1.61 -0.79
C ILE A 283 6.95 -1.35 -1.55
N LYS A 284 8.03 -0.96 -0.87
CA LYS A 284 9.27 -0.52 -1.53
C LYS A 284 10.11 -1.68 -2.06
N VAL A 285 10.08 -2.83 -1.39
CA VAL A 285 10.94 -3.98 -1.72
C VAL A 285 10.17 -5.07 -2.44
N ARG A 286 9.05 -5.55 -1.86
CA ARG A 286 8.31 -6.67 -2.45
C ARG A 286 7.48 -6.25 -3.65
N PHE A 287 6.80 -5.11 -3.57
CA PHE A 287 5.99 -4.55 -4.67
C PHE A 287 6.79 -3.62 -5.59
N ASN A 288 8.08 -3.43 -5.32
CA ASN A 288 8.98 -2.62 -6.15
C ASN A 288 8.48 -1.17 -6.40
N HIS A 289 7.75 -0.60 -5.45
CA HIS A 289 7.24 0.77 -5.52
C HIS A 289 8.23 1.74 -4.87
N ARG A 290 9.29 2.09 -5.61
CA ARG A 290 10.36 3.00 -5.15
C ARG A 290 10.22 4.43 -5.67
N LYS A 291 9.47 4.60 -6.75
CA LYS A 291 9.22 5.87 -7.42
C LYS A 291 7.75 5.99 -7.76
N VAL A 292 7.26 7.23 -7.82
CA VAL A 292 5.93 7.55 -8.35
C VAL A 292 5.80 7.03 -9.77
N ARG A 293 4.61 6.56 -10.13
CA ARG A 293 4.33 5.96 -11.44
C ARG A 293 3.51 6.89 -12.33
N TYR A 294 2.79 7.82 -11.72
CA TYR A 294 1.89 8.74 -12.41
C TYR A 294 2.31 10.20 -12.22
N ARG A 295 1.76 11.08 -13.05
CA ARG A 295 1.88 12.54 -12.88
C ARG A 295 0.73 13.01 -11.98
N GLY A 296 1.04 13.92 -11.04
CA GLY A 296 0.10 14.47 -10.07
C GLY A 296 -0.03 13.64 -8.79
N LEU A 297 -0.41 14.29 -7.69
CA LEU A 297 -0.55 13.65 -6.38
C LEU A 297 -1.75 12.72 -6.34
N GLU A 298 -2.89 13.13 -6.89
CA GLU A 298 -4.15 12.39 -6.83
C GLU A 298 -4.00 10.93 -7.29
N LYS A 299 -3.43 10.71 -8.48
CA LYS A 299 -3.24 9.36 -9.05
C LYS A 299 -2.23 8.51 -8.27
N ASN A 300 -1.17 9.13 -7.76
CA ASN A 300 -0.20 8.41 -6.95
C ASN A 300 -0.80 8.06 -5.58
N THR A 301 -1.57 8.95 -4.97
CA THR A 301 -2.32 8.67 -3.73
C THR A 301 -3.35 7.57 -3.95
N ALA A 302 -4.08 7.60 -5.07
CA ALA A 302 -4.99 6.52 -5.45
C ALA A 302 -4.27 5.16 -5.53
N GLN A 303 -3.06 5.12 -6.10
CA GLN A 303 -2.25 3.91 -6.13
C GLN A 303 -1.81 3.44 -4.73
N LEU A 304 -1.48 4.39 -3.83
CA LEU A 304 -1.05 4.07 -2.48
C LEU A 304 -2.13 3.32 -1.69
N PHE A 305 -3.41 3.66 -1.86
CA PHE A 305 -4.50 2.91 -1.23
C PHE A 305 -4.48 1.43 -1.63
N SER A 306 -4.38 1.13 -2.93
CA SER A 306 -4.27 -0.25 -3.41
C SER A 306 -3.03 -0.96 -2.87
N LEU A 307 -1.87 -0.28 -2.87
CA LEU A 307 -0.61 -0.85 -2.39
C LEU A 307 -0.65 -1.17 -0.89
N PHE A 308 -1.15 -0.26 -0.06
CA PHE A 308 -1.25 -0.48 1.39
C PHE A 308 -2.34 -1.51 1.74
N GLY A 309 -3.45 -1.55 1.02
CA GLY A 309 -4.47 -2.59 1.19
C GLY A 309 -3.90 -3.98 0.89
N LEU A 310 -3.22 -4.14 -0.24
CA LEU A 310 -2.56 -5.41 -0.58
C LEU A 310 -1.40 -5.73 0.39
N ALA A 311 -0.68 -4.73 0.89
CA ALA A 311 0.35 -4.94 1.89
C ALA A 311 -0.23 -5.45 3.22
N ASN A 312 -1.39 -4.93 3.64
CA ASN A 312 -2.09 -5.41 4.84
C ASN A 312 -2.46 -6.90 4.73
N LEU A 313 -2.99 -7.34 3.59
CA LEU A 313 -3.26 -8.76 3.35
C LEU A 313 -2.01 -9.63 3.50
N MET A 314 -0.88 -9.16 2.96
CA MET A 314 0.41 -9.86 3.06
C MET A 314 0.96 -9.92 4.50
N LEU A 315 0.75 -8.86 5.30
CA LEU A 315 1.10 -8.84 6.72
C LEU A 315 0.20 -9.75 7.53
N ALA A 316 -1.10 -9.73 7.24
CA ALA A 316 -2.11 -10.53 7.89
C ALA A 316 -2.05 -12.01 7.52
N LYS A 317 -1.28 -12.39 6.48
CA LYS A 317 -1.18 -13.75 5.94
C LYS A 317 -1.13 -14.85 7.00
N ARG A 318 -0.27 -14.69 8.01
CA ARG A 318 -0.07 -15.72 9.05
C ARG A 318 -1.29 -15.93 9.94
N TYR A 319 -2.13 -14.90 10.09
CA TYR A 319 -3.35 -14.98 10.88
C TYR A 319 -4.50 -15.53 10.02
N LEU A 320 -4.63 -15.04 8.79
CA LEU A 320 -5.65 -15.49 7.84
C LEU A 320 -5.52 -16.97 7.48
N GLN A 321 -4.30 -17.49 7.37
CA GLN A 321 -4.06 -18.91 7.08
C GLN A 321 -4.22 -19.83 8.30
N ARG A 322 -4.25 -19.29 9.53
CA ARG A 322 -4.49 -20.08 10.75
C ARG A 322 -5.97 -20.32 11.03
N GLU A 323 -6.85 -19.43 10.57
CA GLU A 323 -8.31 -19.61 10.71
C GLU A 323 -8.91 -20.56 9.66
N ALA A 324 -8.17 -20.82 8.58
CA ALA A 324 -8.64 -21.64 7.45
C ALA A 324 -8.27 -23.14 7.57
N GLY A 325 -7.58 -23.54 8.63
CA GLY A 325 -7.19 -24.93 8.91
C GLY A 325 -7.66 -25.37 10.28
#